data_AF-A0A2V8GL63-F1
#
_entry.id   AF-A0A2V8GL63-F1
#
_cell.length_a   1.000
_cell.length_b   1.000
_cell.length_c   1.000
_cell.angle_alpha   90.00
_cell.angle_beta   90.00
_cell.angle_gamma   90.00
#
_symmetry.space_group_name_H-M   'P 1'
#
loop_
_entity.id
_entity.type
_entity.pdbx_description
1 polymer ?
#
loop_
_entity_poly.entity_id
_entity_poly.type
_entity_poly.pdbx_seq_one_letter_code
_entity_poly.pdbx_strand_id
1 'polypeptide(L)'
;MQRIRQTEIAARVEHRSFAGSEVRTACQQACPTQAIAFGSLGDAQSPMVAARTTRRAYAVLDDLGTEPRVRYLARVRNANPDLEPSA
;
A
#
# COMPACT_ATOMS: atom_id res chain seq x y z
N MET A 1 2.39 13.19 7.40
CA MET A 1 1.91 13.20 8.80
C MET A 1 0.60 13.93 9.00
N GLN A 2 0.38 15.10 8.38
CA GLN A 2 -0.80 15.95 8.63
C GLN A 2 -2.16 15.21 8.57
N ARG A 3 -2.46 14.47 7.48
CA ARG A 3 -3.75 13.76 7.35
C ARG A 3 -4.00 12.67 8.38
N ILE A 4 -2.96 11.92 8.77
CA ILE A 4 -3.07 10.88 9.81
C ILE A 4 -3.45 11.51 11.14
N ARG A 5 -2.72 12.56 11.54
CA ARG A 5 -2.94 13.25 12.82
C ARG A 5 -4.32 13.89 12.91
N GLN A 6 -4.79 14.52 11.84
CA GLN A 6 -6.12 15.11 11.82
C GLN A 6 -7.22 14.07 12.08
N THR A 7 -7.14 12.92 11.40
CA THR A 7 -8.13 11.85 11.58
C THR A 7 -8.01 11.17 12.94
N GLU A 8 -6.79 10.96 13.45
CA GLU A 8 -6.54 10.42 14.79
C GLU A 8 -7.11 11.34 15.89
N ILE A 9 -6.93 12.66 15.76
CA ILE A 9 -7.49 13.65 16.70
C ILE A 9 -9.02 13.63 16.65
N ALA A 10 -9.62 13.61 15.44
CA ALA A 10 -11.07 13.53 15.29
C ALA A 10 -11.64 12.27 15.94
N ALA A 11 -11.03 11.10 15.69
CA ALA A 11 -11.41 9.84 16.32
C ALA A 11 -11.35 9.91 17.86
N ARG A 12 -10.32 10.56 18.40
CA ARG A 12 -10.16 10.76 19.84
C ARG A 12 -11.24 11.66 20.45
N VAL A 13 -11.62 12.74 19.75
CA VAL A 13 -12.71 13.64 20.17
C VAL A 13 -14.06 12.92 20.17
N GLU A 14 -14.26 12.05 19.18
CA GLU A 14 -15.48 11.23 19.04
C GLU A 14 -15.48 9.98 19.95
N HIS A 15 -14.47 9.80 20.80
CA HIS A 15 -14.30 8.62 21.66
C HIS A 15 -14.37 7.26 20.94
N ARG A 16 -13.95 7.22 19.68
CA ARG A 16 -13.91 6.00 18.86
C ARG A 16 -12.48 5.50 18.66
N SER A 17 -12.35 4.23 18.31
CA SER A 17 -11.06 3.65 17.95
C SER A 17 -10.58 4.17 16.59
N PHE A 18 -9.26 4.32 16.48
CA PHE A 18 -8.59 4.73 15.25
C PHE A 18 -7.90 3.52 14.60
N ALA A 19 -8.44 3.04 13.48
CA ALA A 19 -7.89 1.90 12.74
C ALA A 19 -6.98 2.31 11.58
N GLY A 20 -6.81 3.62 11.30
CA GLY A 20 -5.98 4.14 10.22
C GLY A 20 -6.50 3.88 8.79
N SER A 21 -7.46 2.98 8.61
CA SER A 21 -8.10 2.65 7.32
C SER A 21 -8.91 3.81 6.73
N GLU A 22 -9.40 4.72 7.57
CA GLU A 22 -10.10 5.95 7.17
C GLU A 22 -9.15 7.03 6.59
N VAL A 23 -7.84 6.92 6.80
CA VAL A 23 -6.89 7.91 6.30
C VAL A 23 -6.62 7.67 4.82
N ARG A 24 -6.91 8.69 4.00
CA ARG A 24 -6.49 8.71 2.60
C ARG A 24 -5.34 9.68 2.38
N THR A 25 -4.18 9.17 1.99
CA THR A 25 -3.00 10.01 1.72
C THR A 25 -3.17 10.83 0.43
N ALA A 26 -2.42 11.91 0.29
CA ALA A 26 -2.50 12.75 -0.91
C ALA A 26 -2.14 11.97 -2.18
N CYS A 27 -1.04 11.21 -2.15
CA CYS A 27 -0.61 10.41 -3.30
C CYS A 27 -1.61 9.29 -3.65
N GLN A 28 -2.21 8.65 -2.65
CA GLN A 28 -3.28 7.67 -2.88
C GLN A 28 -4.52 8.30 -3.52
N GLN A 29 -4.95 9.48 -3.06
CA GLN A 29 -6.11 10.17 -3.62
C GLN A 29 -5.85 10.72 -5.03
N ALA A 30 -4.63 11.20 -5.28
CA ALA A 30 -4.26 11.79 -6.56
C ALA A 30 -4.03 10.74 -7.65
N CYS A 31 -3.75 9.48 -7.28
CA CYS A 31 -3.44 8.42 -8.23
C CYS A 31 -4.72 7.88 -8.91
N PRO A 32 -4.93 8.13 -10.22
CA PRO A 32 -6.15 7.70 -10.90
C PRO A 32 -6.24 6.17 -11.04
N THR A 33 -5.10 5.50 -11.12
CA THR A 33 -4.99 4.03 -11.25
C THR A 33 -5.01 3.30 -9.91
N GLN A 34 -5.11 4.03 -8.79
CA GLN A 34 -5.14 3.45 -7.44
C GLN A 34 -3.92 2.57 -7.10
N ALA A 35 -2.75 2.92 -7.66
CA ALA A 35 -1.51 2.15 -7.49
C ALA A 35 -0.97 2.15 -6.04
N ILE A 36 -1.40 3.11 -5.21
CA ILE A 36 -0.94 3.27 -3.83
C ILE A 36 -2.08 2.92 -2.88
N ALA A 37 -1.91 1.84 -2.11
CA ALA A 37 -2.80 1.50 -1.00
C ALA A 37 -2.15 1.84 0.34
N PHE A 38 -2.84 2.63 1.17
CA PHE A 38 -2.41 3.01 2.51
C PHE A 38 -3.40 2.48 3.54
N GLY A 39 -2.91 2.11 4.73
CA GLY A 39 -3.73 1.64 5.84
C GLY A 39 -2.92 1.24 7.07
N SER A 40 -3.59 0.71 8.10
CA SER A 40 -2.93 0.12 9.26
C SER A 40 -2.57 -1.34 9.01
N LEU A 41 -1.41 -1.77 9.49
CA LEU A 41 -1.02 -3.18 9.49
C LEU A 41 -1.84 -4.02 10.50
N GLY A 42 -2.48 -3.38 11.48
CA GLY A 42 -3.37 -4.05 12.42
C GLY A 42 -4.72 -4.44 11.81
N ASP A 43 -5.09 -3.87 10.67
CA ASP A 43 -6.30 -4.23 9.93
C ASP A 43 -5.98 -5.32 8.90
N ALA A 44 -6.04 -6.58 9.36
CA ALA A 44 -5.70 -7.76 8.57
C ALA A 44 -6.60 -7.96 7.34
N GLN A 45 -7.81 -7.39 7.34
CA GLN A 45 -8.76 -7.49 6.22
C GLN A 45 -8.61 -6.34 5.22
N SER A 46 -7.68 -5.41 5.45
CA SER A 46 -7.50 -4.26 4.56
C SER A 46 -6.95 -4.66 3.18
N PRO A 47 -7.36 -3.97 2.11
CA PRO A 47 -6.78 -4.17 0.76
C PRO A 47 -5.27 -3.95 0.72
N MET A 48 -4.75 -3.07 1.58
CA MET A 48 -3.31 -2.82 1.72
C MET A 48 -2.58 -4.05 2.27
N VAL A 49 -3.10 -4.68 3.33
CA VAL A 49 -2.51 -5.91 3.90
C VAL A 49 -2.59 -7.05 2.89
N ALA A 50 -3.72 -7.21 2.21
CA ALA A 50 -3.86 -8.20 1.14
C ALA A 50 -2.84 -7.99 0.01
N ALA A 51 -2.60 -6.75 -0.43
CA ALA A 51 -1.58 -6.43 -1.42
C ALA A 51 -0.16 -6.76 -0.91
N ARG A 52 0.13 -6.41 0.35
CA ARG A 52 1.44 -6.59 1.01
C ARG A 52 1.86 -8.05 1.14
N THR A 53 0.92 -8.98 1.22
CA THR A 53 1.17 -10.43 1.43
C THR A 53 1.16 -11.24 0.13
N THR A 54 0.87 -10.60 -1.02
CA THR A 54 0.91 -11.32 -2.30
C THR A 54 2.32 -11.77 -2.67
N ARG A 55 2.44 -12.83 -3.48
CA ARG A 55 3.72 -13.33 -4.02
C ARG A 55 4.51 -12.30 -4.83
N ARG A 56 3.86 -11.21 -5.27
CA ARG A 56 4.49 -10.14 -6.06
C ARG A 56 5.02 -9.00 -5.18
N ALA A 57 4.73 -9.00 -3.88
CA ALA A 57 5.16 -7.95 -2.98
C ALA A 57 6.65 -8.09 -2.65
N TYR A 58 7.40 -6.99 -2.75
CA TYR A 58 8.81 -6.95 -2.39
C TYR A 58 9.16 -5.66 -1.65
N ALA A 59 10.20 -5.74 -0.82
CA ALA A 59 10.84 -4.60 -0.19
C ALA A 59 12.01 -4.12 -1.06
N VAL A 60 12.21 -2.81 -1.15
CA VAL A 60 13.36 -2.24 -1.87
C VAL A 60 14.60 -2.45 -1.01
N LEU A 61 15.65 -3.03 -1.62
CA LEU A 61 16.92 -3.35 -0.96
C LEU A 61 16.73 -4.24 0.29
N ASP A 62 15.93 -5.30 0.14
CA ASP A 62 15.57 -6.20 1.26
C ASP A 62 16.79 -6.87 1.91
N ASP A 63 17.84 -7.15 1.12
CA ASP A 63 19.10 -7.75 1.58
C ASP A 63 19.81 -6.92 2.68
N LEU A 64 19.49 -5.62 2.79
CA LEU A 64 20.04 -4.74 3.83
C LEU A 64 19.28 -4.84 5.17
N GLY A 65 18.20 -5.61 5.26
CA GLY A 65 17.46 -5.83 6.51
C GLY A 65 16.76 -4.58 7.06
N THR A 66 16.43 -3.61 6.20
CA THR A 66 15.86 -2.31 6.63
C THR A 66 14.37 -2.35 6.97
N GLU A 67 13.71 -3.50 6.75
CA GLU A 67 12.29 -3.75 7.01
C GLU A 67 11.35 -2.58 6.64
N PRO A 68 11.36 -2.12 5.37
CA PRO A 68 10.64 -0.92 5.00
C PRO A 68 9.13 -1.09 5.17
N ARG A 69 8.48 0.01 5.62
CA ARG A 69 7.02 0.06 5.75
C ARG A 69 6.32 0.10 4.39
N VAL A 70 6.98 0.59 3.34
CA VAL A 70 6.47 0.54 1.97
C VAL A 70 6.94 -0.74 1.29
N ARG A 71 6.00 -1.46 0.69
CA ARG A 71 6.27 -2.59 -0.21
C ARG A 71 5.70 -2.28 -1.59
N TYR A 72 6.37 -2.77 -2.62
CA TYR A 72 5.99 -2.59 -4.01
C TYR A 72 5.46 -3.90 -4.57
N LEU A 73 4.65 -3.83 -5.62
CA LEU A 73 4.21 -4.99 -6.38
C LEU A 73 5.01 -5.09 -7.68
N ALA A 74 5.55 -6.26 -7.96
CA ALA A 74 6.26 -6.53 -9.20
C ALA A 74 5.36 -6.28 -10.43
N ARG A 75 5.90 -5.56 -11.43
CA ARG A 75 5.22 -5.28 -12.68
C ARG A 75 5.15 -6.54 -13.55
N VAL A 76 3.94 -6.98 -13.88
CA VAL A 76 3.72 -8.05 -14.86
C VAL A 76 3.44 -7.40 -16.22
N ARG A 77 4.28 -7.68 -17.22
CA ARG A 77 4.15 -7.10 -18.56
C ARG A 77 3.19 -7.86 -19.48
N ASN A 78 2.93 -9.13 -19.19
CA ASN A 78 2.05 -10.02 -19.97
C ASN A 78 2.33 -9.96 -21.49
N ALA A 79 3.54 -10.38 -21.87
CA ALA A 79 3.99 -10.46 -23.25
C ALA A 79 3.11 -11.41 -24.08
N ASN A 80 2.87 -11.08 -25.36
CA ASN A 80 2.16 -11.95 -26.29
C ASN A 80 3.17 -12.94 -26.91
N PRO A 81 3.01 -14.25 -26.73
CA PRO A 81 3.93 -15.24 -27.29
C PRO A 81 4.13 -15.15 -28.81
N ASP A 82 3.13 -14.67 -29.56
CA ASP A 82 3.20 -14.57 -31.03
C ASP A 82 3.98 -13.35 -31.55
N LEU A 83 4.32 -12.40 -30.66
CA LEU A 83 4.95 -11.12 -31.01
C LEU A 83 6.34 -10.93 -30.38
N GLU A 84 6.79 -11.87 -29.55
CA GLU A 84 8.12 -11.80 -28.95
C GLU A 84 9.17 -12.11 -30.02
N PRO A 85 10.15 -11.21 -30.28
CA PRO A 85 11.28 -11.57 -31.13
C PRO A 85 12.01 -12.73 -30.46
N SER A 86 12.38 -13.75 -31.25
CA SER A 86 13.15 -14.89 -30.74
C SER A 86 14.38 -14.36 -30.00
N ALA A 87 14.51 -14.71 -28.73
CA ALA A 87 15.63 -14.34 -27.88
C ALA A 87 16.98 -14.72 -28.50
#